data_AF-A0A0A9W6G6-F1
#
_entry.id   AF-A0A0A9W6G6-F1
#
_cell.length_a   1.000
_cell.length_b   1.000
_cell.length_c   1.000
_cell.angle_alpha   90.00
_cell.angle_beta   90.00
_cell.angle_gamma   90.00
#
_symmetry.space_group_name_H-M   'P 1'
#
loop_
_entity.id
_entity.type
_entity.pdbx_description
1 polymer ?
#
loop_
_entity_poly.entity_id
_entity_poly.type
_entity_poly.pdbx_seq_one_letter_code
_entity_poly.pdbx_strand_id
1 'polypeptide(L)'
;CSNASCVGPGLFECKNSLCISESLTCDGENHCGDYSDEERCNIDECALSKPCAHNCTDLKVGYRCSCLPGYKPHKVFPNLCVDLDECTEGVRPCDQICLNKHGSFVCSCQANYTLRNDGRTCKAMSHVAPQLILTNKYYIRKMDFHGNQTLLVKNLTNAVALDYDWTEKCIYWSDVTTIRSSLNRLCEGGSAQVLHHHMLTNPDGLAVDWVGRNLYWCDKGTDKIEVSTLRGQHRRTLITKGLREPRAIALLPQKGYLFWTDWSDRPHIGRAGMDGSDQKNIVTDGLGWPNALTIDYEAEHLYWADAREDYIAMCDYSGNNRKVIADRISHPKIKLHHVFAIAVFESYIFWTDWETKTIERCTKYAVDECKTVGQTIHRPMDIHVLHPFKQPQVEKDPCANLNCSALCVLSPGGSMQAATARCECPNDFIVDPKNASNCIANCTPPQIQCQTTYKCISSWWKCDGQDDCG
;
A
#
# COMPACT_ATOMS: atom_id res chain seq x y z
N CYS A 1 6.61 38.90 7.75
CA CYS A 1 7.60 38.85 8.84
C CYS A 1 7.05 37.95 9.93
N SER A 2 7.50 36.71 9.95
CA SER A 2 7.14 35.70 10.94
C SER A 2 7.83 35.99 12.28
N ASN A 3 7.09 35.87 13.38
CA ASN A 3 7.59 35.83 14.76
C ASN A 3 8.84 34.96 14.84
N ALA A 4 10.01 35.58 14.95
CA ALA A 4 11.25 34.88 15.24
C ALA A 4 11.36 34.79 16.76
N SER A 5 10.88 33.68 17.33
CA SER A 5 11.23 33.33 18.71
C SER A 5 12.74 33.13 18.80
N CYS A 6 13.36 33.58 19.89
CA CYS A 6 14.80 33.45 20.10
C CYS A 6 15.18 31.96 20.26
N VAL A 7 15.58 31.28 19.17
CA VAL A 7 15.93 29.86 19.21
C VAL A 7 17.44 29.70 19.40
N GLY A 8 17.88 29.58 20.66
CA GLY A 8 19.24 29.17 21.02
C GLY A 8 19.41 28.93 22.53
N PRO A 9 20.27 27.99 22.96
CA PRO A 9 20.56 27.78 24.38
C PRO A 9 21.24 29.04 24.97
N GLY A 10 20.70 29.57 26.07
CA GLY A 10 21.25 30.76 26.75
C GLY A 10 20.77 32.11 26.22
N LEU A 11 19.64 32.16 25.50
CA LEU A 11 18.99 33.40 25.05
C LEU A 11 17.67 33.61 25.79
N PHE A 12 17.41 34.84 26.21
CA PHE A 12 16.18 35.32 26.82
C PHE A 12 15.43 36.22 25.83
N GLU A 13 14.13 35.98 25.66
CA GLU A 13 13.25 36.78 24.79
C GLU A 13 12.54 37.84 25.63
N CYS A 14 12.89 39.11 25.41
CA CYS A 14 12.24 40.26 26.01
C CYS A 14 10.78 40.37 25.56
N LYS A 15 9.94 41.10 26.31
CA LYS A 15 8.52 41.30 25.97
C LYS A 15 8.30 42.06 24.66
N ASN A 16 9.27 42.88 24.26
CA ASN A 16 9.35 43.53 22.95
C ASN A 16 9.94 42.64 21.83
N SER A 17 10.12 41.34 22.08
CA SER A 17 10.73 40.36 21.16
C SER A 17 12.20 40.60 20.81
N LEU A 18 12.92 41.37 21.63
CA LEU A 18 14.39 41.47 21.58
C LEU A 18 15.03 40.23 22.22
N CYS A 19 16.10 39.69 21.63
CA CYS A 19 16.85 38.57 22.21
C CYS A 19 18.10 39.07 22.92
N ILE A 20 18.21 38.82 24.22
CA ILE A 20 19.43 39.08 25.01
C ILE A 20 20.01 37.76 25.54
N SER A 21 21.24 37.79 26.06
CA SER A 21 21.80 36.59 26.70
C SER A 21 21.18 36.36 28.07
N GLU A 22 20.90 35.11 28.42
CA GLU A 22 20.37 34.70 29.73
C GLU A 22 21.31 35.11 30.89
N SER A 23 22.62 35.31 30.62
CA SER A 23 23.54 35.83 31.63
C SER A 23 23.30 37.29 32.01
N LEU A 24 22.62 38.05 31.15
CA LEU A 24 22.27 39.48 31.31
C LEU A 24 20.85 39.67 31.83
N THR A 25 20.26 38.62 32.41
CA THR A 25 18.98 38.69 33.10
C THR A 25 19.23 38.79 34.59
N CYS A 26 18.44 39.58 35.31
CA CYS A 26 18.54 39.72 36.75
C CYS A 26 19.90 40.27 37.25
N ASP A 27 20.53 41.17 36.49
CA ASP A 27 21.79 41.81 36.87
C ASP A 27 21.62 43.29 37.28
N GLY A 28 20.38 43.79 37.26
CA GLY A 28 20.02 45.14 37.68
C GLY A 28 20.15 46.20 36.59
N GLU A 29 20.46 45.81 35.35
CA GLU A 29 20.53 46.71 34.19
C GLU A 29 19.48 46.33 33.14
N ASN A 30 18.82 47.34 32.54
CA ASN A 30 17.78 47.14 31.54
C ASN A 30 18.41 46.94 30.15
N HIS A 31 18.78 45.71 29.84
CA HIS A 31 19.27 45.24 28.55
C HIS A 31 18.14 45.05 27.52
N CYS A 32 16.91 44.77 27.97
CA CYS A 32 15.76 44.64 27.07
C CYS A 32 15.21 45.98 26.54
N GLY A 33 15.53 47.09 27.19
CA GLY A 33 14.97 48.43 26.93
C GLY A 33 13.55 48.63 27.47
N ASP A 34 12.84 47.57 27.82
CA ASP A 34 11.47 47.57 28.38
C ASP A 34 11.39 47.03 29.83
N TYR A 35 12.54 46.79 30.49
CA TYR A 35 12.68 46.23 31.85
C TYR A 35 12.20 44.78 32.01
N SER A 36 11.90 44.06 30.92
CA SER A 36 11.41 42.68 30.99
C SER A 36 12.43 41.67 31.54
N ASP A 37 13.71 42.00 31.44
CA ASP A 37 14.86 41.24 31.96
C ASP A 37 15.08 41.36 33.47
N GLU A 38 14.38 42.30 34.11
CA GLU A 38 14.49 42.58 35.55
C GLU A 38 13.14 42.45 36.27
N GLU A 39 12.05 42.18 35.55
CA GLU A 39 10.71 42.02 36.11
C GLU A 39 10.54 40.63 36.77
N ARG A 40 10.16 40.58 38.06
CA ARG A 40 9.98 39.33 38.85
C ARG A 40 11.23 38.44 38.95
N CYS A 41 12.36 39.08 39.16
CA CYS A 41 13.64 38.42 39.35
C CYS A 41 13.73 37.54 40.61
N ASN A 42 14.29 36.32 40.50
CA ASN A 42 14.56 35.39 41.61
C ASN A 42 13.33 35.03 42.47
N ILE A 43 12.12 35.04 41.88
CA ILE A 43 10.90 34.59 42.54
C ILE A 43 10.61 33.17 42.09
N ASP A 44 10.64 32.20 43.02
CA ASP A 44 10.26 30.82 42.71
C ASP A 44 8.73 30.70 42.52
N GLU A 45 8.26 30.95 41.30
CA GLU A 45 6.84 30.87 40.97
C GLU A 45 6.32 29.42 41.03
N CYS A 46 7.22 28.45 40.87
CA CYS A 46 6.92 27.02 40.97
C CYS A 46 6.53 26.63 42.41
N ALA A 47 7.19 27.20 43.43
CA ALA A 47 6.86 27.00 44.83
C ALA A 47 5.61 27.80 45.27
N LEU A 48 5.43 29.01 44.73
CA LEU A 48 4.38 29.94 45.15
C LEU A 48 2.98 29.64 44.59
N SER A 49 2.88 29.31 43.30
CA SER A 49 1.58 29.28 42.60
C SER A 49 1.28 27.98 41.85
N LYS A 50 2.26 27.07 41.73
CA LYS A 50 2.18 25.84 40.91
C LYS A 50 1.49 26.08 39.56
N PRO A 51 2.05 26.95 38.71
CA PRO A 51 1.37 27.42 37.51
C PRO A 51 1.29 26.36 36.40
N CYS A 52 2.10 25.29 36.48
CA CYS A 52 2.19 24.22 35.50
C CYS A 52 1.42 22.96 35.93
N ALA A 53 0.80 22.26 34.98
CA ALA A 53 0.12 20.99 35.25
C ALA A 53 1.08 19.84 35.63
N HIS A 54 2.29 19.83 35.06
CA HIS A 54 3.30 18.79 35.28
C HIS A 54 4.58 19.36 35.90
N ASN A 55 5.63 19.53 35.10
CA ASN A 55 6.94 19.93 35.58
C ASN A 55 7.14 21.43 35.40
N CYS A 56 7.61 22.10 36.45
CA CYS A 56 7.86 23.53 36.47
C CYS A 56 9.35 23.73 36.76
N THR A 57 10.05 24.36 35.82
CA THR A 57 11.44 24.77 36.02
C THR A 57 11.49 26.27 36.23
N ASP A 58 11.94 26.66 37.41
CA ASP A 58 12.20 28.05 37.77
C ASP A 58 13.39 28.58 36.95
N LEU A 59 13.23 29.76 36.36
CA LEU A 59 14.30 30.48 35.65
C LEU A 59 14.64 31.74 36.44
N LYS A 60 15.75 32.40 36.10
CA LYS A 60 16.12 33.67 36.75
C LYS A 60 15.01 34.72 36.64
N VAL A 61 14.34 34.73 35.49
CA VAL A 61 13.18 35.56 35.19
C VAL A 61 12.04 34.67 34.69
N GLY A 62 11.03 34.49 35.54
CA GLY A 62 9.85 33.67 35.28
C GLY A 62 10.09 32.16 35.36
N TYR A 63 9.15 31.39 34.81
CA TYR A 63 9.17 29.93 34.85
C TYR A 63 8.92 29.31 33.48
N ARG A 64 9.37 28.07 33.30
CA ARG A 64 9.08 27.25 32.12
C ARG A 64 8.32 25.99 32.54
N CYS A 65 7.18 25.75 31.90
CA CYS A 65 6.47 24.48 32.05
C CYS A 65 7.01 23.44 31.05
N SER A 66 7.20 22.21 31.52
CA SER A 66 7.44 21.05 30.68
C SER A 66 6.48 19.91 31.04
N CYS A 67 6.10 19.13 30.04
CA CYS A 67 5.19 18.00 30.21
C CYS A 67 5.98 16.72 30.49
N LEU A 68 5.37 15.78 31.23
CA LEU A 68 5.90 14.43 31.40
C LEU A 68 5.97 13.71 30.03
N PRO A 69 6.87 12.71 29.87
CA PRO A 69 6.88 11.85 28.68
C PRO A 69 5.48 11.27 28.42
N GLY A 70 5.04 11.25 27.17
CA GLY A 70 3.67 10.84 26.78
C GLY A 70 2.64 11.99 26.82
N TYR A 71 3.05 13.22 27.11
CA TYR A 71 2.17 14.39 27.11
C TYR A 71 2.79 15.53 26.29
N LYS A 72 1.92 16.33 25.68
CA LYS A 72 2.29 17.54 24.92
C LYS A 72 1.61 18.78 25.51
N PRO A 73 2.21 19.99 25.36
CA PRO A 73 1.56 21.21 25.79
C PRO A 73 0.31 21.49 24.94
N HIS A 74 -0.74 22.01 25.59
CA HIS A 74 -1.97 22.41 24.90
C HIS A 74 -1.70 23.61 23.97
N LYS A 75 -2.28 23.60 22.76
CA LYS A 75 -2.04 24.62 21.71
C LYS A 75 -2.35 26.08 22.07
N VAL A 76 -3.05 26.29 23.18
CA VAL A 76 -3.60 27.61 23.60
C VAL A 76 -3.09 27.98 24.99
N PHE A 77 -2.95 26.99 25.87
CA PHE A 77 -2.47 27.16 27.24
C PHE A 77 -1.21 26.31 27.42
N PRO A 78 0.00 26.88 27.22
CA PRO A 78 1.25 26.12 27.33
C PRO A 78 1.48 25.46 28.69
N ASN A 79 0.79 25.95 29.72
CA ASN A 79 0.86 25.46 31.09
C ASN A 79 0.06 24.16 31.31
N LEU A 80 -0.87 23.83 30.40
CA LEU A 80 -1.67 22.62 30.45
C LEU A 80 -1.05 21.54 29.55
N CYS A 81 -0.91 20.34 30.09
CA CYS A 81 -0.42 19.19 29.35
C CYS A 81 -1.60 18.31 28.97
N VAL A 82 -1.70 17.96 27.68
CA VAL A 82 -2.66 16.99 27.16
C VAL A 82 -1.94 15.72 26.77
N ASP A 83 -2.65 14.61 26.87
CA ASP A 83 -2.19 13.30 26.44
C ASP A 83 -1.75 13.33 24.97
N LEU A 84 -0.59 12.76 24.67
CA LEU A 84 -0.10 12.61 23.32
C LEU A 84 -0.62 11.27 22.79
N ASP A 85 -1.54 11.31 21.83
CA ASP A 85 -2.00 10.08 21.17
C ASP A 85 -0.91 9.56 20.22
N GLU A 86 -0.07 8.63 20.69
CA GLU A 86 1.03 8.08 19.88
C GLU A 86 0.53 7.19 18.74
N CYS A 87 -0.74 6.77 18.75
CA CYS A 87 -1.32 5.95 17.70
C CYS A 87 -1.67 6.79 16.46
N THR A 88 -2.06 8.05 16.65
CA THR A 88 -2.46 8.95 15.57
C THR A 88 -1.43 10.03 15.28
N GLU A 89 -0.66 10.48 16.28
CA GLU A 89 0.30 11.56 16.14
C GLU A 89 1.74 11.03 16.03
N GLY A 90 2.47 11.54 15.03
CA GLY A 90 3.85 11.14 14.77
C GLY A 90 3.99 9.73 14.19
N VAL A 91 5.09 9.09 14.56
CA VAL A 91 5.50 7.76 14.14
C VAL A 91 4.75 6.71 14.96
N ARG A 92 3.98 5.86 14.27
CA ARG A 92 3.20 4.81 14.93
C ARG A 92 4.15 3.83 15.66
N PRO A 93 3.97 3.58 16.97
CA PRO A 93 4.89 2.75 17.73
C PRO A 93 4.61 1.24 17.64
N CYS A 94 3.40 0.85 17.22
CA CYS A 94 2.96 -0.55 17.13
C CYS A 94 2.86 -1.02 15.68
N ASP A 95 3.19 -2.28 15.42
CA ASP A 95 3.07 -2.86 14.07
C ASP A 95 1.62 -2.97 13.58
N GLN A 96 0.73 -3.43 14.46
CA GLN A 96 -0.66 -3.77 14.16
C GLN A 96 -1.62 -2.87 14.96
N ILE A 97 -2.09 -3.33 16.13
CA ILE A 97 -3.11 -2.65 16.92
C ILE A 97 -2.42 -1.77 17.97
N CYS A 98 -2.76 -0.48 17.96
CA CYS A 98 -2.29 0.51 18.93
C CYS A 98 -3.47 1.02 19.76
N LEU A 99 -3.37 0.90 21.08
CA LEU A 99 -4.34 1.44 22.03
C LEU A 99 -3.68 2.55 22.84
N ASN A 100 -4.11 3.80 22.62
CA ASN A 100 -3.66 4.93 23.40
C ASN A 100 -4.21 4.84 24.84
N LYS A 101 -3.37 5.08 25.84
CA LYS A 101 -3.74 5.22 27.25
C LYS A 101 -3.17 6.55 27.76
N HIS A 102 -3.73 7.08 28.84
CA HIS A 102 -3.23 8.32 29.42
C HIS A 102 -1.75 8.19 29.84
N GLY A 103 -0.87 8.91 29.14
CA GLY A 103 0.58 8.97 29.33
C GLY A 103 1.37 7.79 28.76
N SER A 104 0.74 6.86 28.02
CA SER A 104 1.43 5.72 27.42
C SER A 104 0.55 4.98 26.41
N PHE A 105 1.12 4.12 25.59
CA PHE A 105 0.36 3.26 24.67
C PHE A 105 0.55 1.78 24.99
N VAL A 106 -0.41 0.96 24.56
CA VAL A 106 -0.29 -0.50 24.60
C VAL A 106 -0.50 -1.07 23.21
N CYS A 107 0.48 -1.85 22.76
CA CYS A 107 0.38 -2.59 21.50
C CYS A 107 -0.28 -3.96 21.73
N SER A 108 -1.08 -4.37 20.75
CA SER A 108 -1.61 -5.73 20.67
C SER A 108 -1.54 -6.23 19.23
N CYS A 109 -1.63 -7.55 19.06
CA CYS A 109 -1.56 -8.19 17.75
C CYS A 109 -2.92 -8.77 17.37
N GLN A 110 -3.16 -8.84 16.07
CA GLN A 110 -4.34 -9.48 15.49
C GLN A 110 -4.32 -10.99 15.74
N ALA A 111 -5.46 -11.65 15.56
CA ALA A 111 -5.58 -13.10 15.69
C ALA A 111 -4.48 -13.83 14.88
N ASN A 112 -3.91 -14.88 15.45
CA ASN A 112 -2.81 -15.67 14.87
C ASN A 112 -1.46 -14.94 14.76
N TYR A 113 -1.27 -13.82 15.48
CA TYR A 113 0.02 -13.19 15.70
C TYR A 113 0.39 -13.18 17.19
N THR A 114 1.69 -13.33 17.47
CA THR A 114 2.25 -13.21 18.83
C THR A 114 3.08 -11.95 18.95
N LEU A 115 2.83 -11.18 20.01
CA LEU A 115 3.65 -10.02 20.38
C LEU A 115 5.05 -10.49 20.78
N ARG A 116 6.09 -9.86 20.24
CA ARG A 116 7.47 -10.13 20.63
C ARG A 116 7.79 -9.50 21.99
N ASN A 117 8.93 -9.88 22.55
CA ASN A 117 9.41 -9.40 23.85
C ASN A 117 9.65 -7.88 23.91
N ASP A 118 9.72 -7.20 22.76
CA ASP A 118 9.83 -5.74 22.68
C ASP A 118 8.51 -5.01 22.98
N GLY A 119 7.40 -5.75 23.09
CA GLY A 119 6.08 -5.19 23.35
C GLY A 119 5.53 -4.33 22.22
N ARG A 120 6.14 -4.37 21.02
CA ARG A 120 5.77 -3.50 19.88
C ARG A 120 5.59 -4.25 18.58
N THR A 121 6.38 -5.30 18.34
CA THR A 121 6.37 -6.02 17.08
C THR A 121 5.57 -7.31 17.14
N CYS A 122 4.88 -7.63 16.04
CA CYS A 122 4.01 -8.80 15.94
C CYS A 122 4.62 -9.82 14.97
N LYS A 123 4.73 -11.09 15.40
CA LYS A 123 5.20 -12.21 14.57
C LYS A 123 4.06 -13.16 14.24
N ALA A 124 3.98 -13.61 12.99
CA ALA A 124 2.95 -14.57 12.60
C ALA A 124 3.15 -15.93 13.30
N MET A 125 2.06 -16.53 13.80
CA MET A 125 2.05 -17.88 14.38
C MET A 125 2.05 -18.94 13.28
N SER A 126 3.20 -19.10 12.60
CA SER A 126 3.37 -20.03 11.48
C SER A 126 4.66 -20.83 11.62
N HIS A 127 4.61 -22.10 11.21
CA HIS A 127 5.81 -22.93 11.04
C HIS A 127 6.51 -22.70 9.69
N VAL A 128 5.86 -21.98 8.77
CA VAL A 128 6.39 -21.67 7.44
C VAL A 128 7.22 -20.40 7.52
N ALA A 129 8.48 -20.46 7.07
CA ALA A 129 9.32 -19.29 6.95
C ALA A 129 8.84 -18.39 5.79
N PRO A 130 8.76 -17.06 5.99
CA PRO A 130 8.37 -16.15 4.92
C PRO A 130 9.49 -16.03 3.87
N GLN A 131 9.09 -16.05 2.61
CA GLN A 131 10.00 -15.87 1.47
C GLN A 131 9.51 -14.72 0.59
N LEU A 132 10.42 -14.12 -0.16
CA LEU A 132 10.13 -13.17 -1.23
C LEU A 132 10.09 -13.92 -2.55
N ILE A 133 9.18 -13.56 -3.44
CA ILE A 133 9.20 -13.96 -4.83
C ILE A 133 9.37 -12.71 -5.69
N LEU A 134 10.31 -12.75 -6.62
CA LEU A 134 10.67 -11.60 -7.43
C LEU A 134 10.79 -11.95 -8.91
N THR A 135 10.42 -10.99 -9.74
CA THR A 135 10.67 -11.04 -11.20
C THR A 135 11.90 -10.23 -11.53
N ASN A 136 12.70 -10.75 -12.46
CA ASN A 136 13.91 -10.09 -12.91
C ASN A 136 14.15 -10.33 -14.40
N LYS A 137 13.25 -9.79 -15.23
CA LYS A 137 13.25 -9.83 -16.70
C LYS A 137 13.28 -11.23 -17.31
N TYR A 138 14.39 -11.95 -17.21
CA TYR A 138 14.60 -13.27 -17.83
C TYR A 138 14.26 -14.45 -16.91
N TYR A 139 14.03 -14.20 -15.62
CA TYR A 139 13.76 -15.25 -14.63
C TYR A 139 12.91 -14.77 -13.46
N ILE A 140 12.29 -15.75 -12.78
CA ILE A 140 11.57 -15.58 -11.51
C ILE A 140 12.37 -16.32 -10.43
N ARG A 141 12.59 -15.68 -9.29
CA ARG A 141 13.35 -16.23 -8.15
C ARG A 141 12.54 -16.17 -6.87
N LYS A 142 12.74 -17.15 -5.98
CA LYS A 142 12.42 -17.00 -4.55
C LYS A 142 13.66 -16.57 -3.81
N MET A 143 13.48 -15.82 -2.74
CA MET A 143 14.55 -15.29 -1.92
C MET A 143 14.13 -15.30 -0.45
N ASP A 144 14.97 -15.79 0.44
CA ASP A 144 14.74 -15.65 1.89
C ASP A 144 15.07 -14.22 2.35
N PHE A 145 14.57 -13.79 3.51
CA PHE A 145 14.87 -12.46 4.06
C PHE A 145 16.35 -12.23 4.42
N HIS A 146 17.18 -13.26 4.31
CA HIS A 146 18.65 -13.20 4.47
C HIS A 146 19.40 -13.08 3.13
N GLY A 147 18.71 -13.11 2.00
CA GLY A 147 19.30 -12.95 0.66
C GLY A 147 19.63 -14.24 -0.08
N ASN A 148 19.36 -15.42 0.50
CA ASN A 148 19.52 -16.70 -0.19
C ASN A 148 18.50 -16.83 -1.31
N GLN A 149 18.96 -17.02 -2.55
CA GLN A 149 18.11 -17.05 -3.74
C GLN A 149 17.97 -18.46 -4.32
N THR A 150 16.77 -18.79 -4.80
CA THR A 150 16.47 -20.00 -5.57
C THR A 150 15.76 -19.64 -6.87
N LEU A 151 16.11 -20.32 -7.95
CA LEU A 151 15.54 -20.08 -9.29
C LEU A 151 14.26 -20.91 -9.47
N LEU A 152 13.16 -20.27 -9.86
CA LEU A 152 11.89 -20.95 -10.14
C LEU A 152 11.66 -21.14 -11.64
N VAL A 153 11.73 -20.05 -12.41
CA VAL A 153 11.43 -20.04 -13.84
C VAL A 153 12.57 -19.34 -14.57
N LYS A 154 12.96 -19.89 -15.71
CA LYS A 154 14.06 -19.40 -16.57
C LYS A 154 13.60 -19.28 -18.02
N ASN A 155 14.42 -18.62 -18.85
CA ASN A 155 14.18 -18.40 -20.28
C ASN A 155 12.90 -17.60 -20.56
N LEU A 156 12.58 -16.64 -19.70
CA LEU A 156 11.52 -15.66 -19.95
C LEU A 156 12.04 -14.54 -20.84
N THR A 157 11.17 -13.83 -21.55
CA THR A 157 11.61 -12.70 -22.38
C THR A 157 11.74 -11.42 -21.56
N ASN A 158 10.66 -11.04 -20.87
CA ASN A 158 10.58 -9.87 -20.04
C ASN A 158 9.40 -10.01 -19.06
N ALA A 159 9.64 -10.75 -17.97
CA ALA A 159 8.69 -10.89 -16.87
C ALA A 159 8.60 -9.58 -16.08
N VAL A 160 7.40 -8.98 -16.06
CA VAL A 160 7.15 -7.64 -15.47
C VAL A 160 6.38 -7.75 -14.15
N ALA A 161 5.14 -8.26 -14.20
CA ALA A 161 4.28 -8.42 -13.03
C ALA A 161 4.19 -9.88 -12.61
N LEU A 162 3.92 -10.11 -11.32
CA LEU A 162 3.85 -11.44 -10.73
C LEU A 162 2.82 -11.45 -9.62
N ASP A 163 2.09 -12.55 -9.45
CA ASP A 163 1.41 -12.83 -8.19
C ASP A 163 1.31 -14.36 -8.01
N TYR A 164 0.82 -14.81 -6.86
CA TYR A 164 0.73 -16.22 -6.52
C TYR A 164 -0.61 -16.61 -5.91
N ASP A 165 -0.92 -17.89 -5.94
CA ASP A 165 -2.01 -18.52 -5.20
C ASP A 165 -1.40 -19.50 -4.20
N TRP A 166 -1.57 -19.21 -2.91
CA TRP A 166 -1.05 -20.04 -1.82
C TRP A 166 -1.74 -21.41 -1.75
N THR A 167 -3.02 -21.48 -2.16
CA THR A 167 -3.87 -22.67 -2.00
C THR A 167 -3.50 -23.73 -3.02
N GLU A 168 -3.44 -23.38 -4.31
CA GLU A 168 -3.04 -24.31 -5.38
C GLU A 168 -1.52 -24.31 -5.65
N LYS A 169 -0.74 -23.48 -4.94
CA LYS A 169 0.71 -23.31 -5.17
C LYS A 169 1.04 -22.94 -6.62
N CYS A 170 0.23 -22.03 -7.18
CA CYS A 170 0.42 -21.52 -8.53
C CYS A 170 1.05 -20.12 -8.51
N ILE A 171 1.89 -19.84 -9.49
CA ILE A 171 2.43 -18.51 -9.78
C ILE A 171 1.87 -18.02 -11.13
N TYR A 172 1.59 -16.73 -11.20
CA TYR A 172 1.05 -16.06 -12.37
C TYR A 172 1.96 -14.90 -12.71
N TRP A 173 2.35 -14.76 -13.98
CA TRP A 173 3.21 -13.64 -14.38
C TRP A 173 2.84 -13.13 -15.75
N SER A 174 3.16 -11.86 -15.99
CA SER A 174 3.10 -11.25 -17.31
C SER A 174 4.47 -11.30 -17.96
N ASP A 175 4.51 -11.74 -19.22
CA ASP A 175 5.68 -11.63 -20.08
C ASP A 175 5.37 -10.62 -21.19
N VAL A 176 6.04 -9.46 -21.13
CA VAL A 176 5.69 -8.27 -21.91
C VAL A 176 6.75 -8.02 -22.99
N THR A 177 6.38 -8.21 -24.25
CA THR A 177 7.28 -7.96 -25.39
C THR A 177 6.70 -6.92 -26.34
N THR A 178 7.52 -6.40 -27.24
CA THR A 178 7.07 -5.42 -28.25
C THR A 178 6.10 -6.00 -29.29
N ILE A 179 6.03 -7.34 -29.41
CA ILE A 179 5.26 -8.01 -30.46
C ILE A 179 4.06 -8.76 -29.88
N ARG A 180 4.26 -9.53 -28.80
CA ARG A 180 3.22 -10.35 -28.20
C ARG A 180 3.42 -10.45 -26.69
N SER A 181 2.49 -9.86 -25.95
CA SER A 181 2.44 -9.98 -24.50
C SER A 181 1.58 -11.19 -24.10
N SER A 182 1.95 -11.84 -23.01
CA SER A 182 1.25 -13.04 -22.53
C SER A 182 1.11 -13.05 -21.01
N LEU A 183 0.00 -13.59 -20.54
CA LEU A 183 -0.21 -13.94 -19.13
C LEU A 183 -0.04 -15.45 -18.98
N ASN A 184 0.83 -15.85 -18.07
CA ASN A 184 1.26 -17.22 -17.92
C ASN A 184 0.96 -17.71 -16.49
N ARG A 185 0.77 -19.03 -16.35
CA ARG A 185 0.52 -19.72 -15.09
C ARG A 185 1.45 -20.92 -14.96
N LEU A 186 1.98 -21.15 -13.77
CA LEU A 186 2.75 -22.34 -13.42
C LEU A 186 2.35 -22.80 -12.02
N CYS A 187 1.91 -24.05 -11.88
CA CYS A 187 1.62 -24.64 -10.58
C CYS A 187 2.72 -25.63 -10.20
N GLU A 188 2.87 -25.87 -8.90
CA GLU A 188 3.86 -26.80 -8.36
C GLU A 188 3.66 -28.21 -8.95
N GLY A 189 4.71 -28.75 -9.60
CA GLY A 189 4.67 -30.05 -10.29
C GLY A 189 4.11 -30.02 -11.72
N GLY A 190 3.68 -28.86 -12.24
CA GLY A 190 3.20 -28.67 -13.60
C GLY A 190 4.20 -28.01 -14.55
N SER A 191 3.79 -27.81 -15.81
CA SER A 191 4.48 -26.98 -16.80
C SER A 191 3.84 -25.60 -16.92
N ALA A 192 4.58 -24.63 -17.45
CA ALA A 192 4.04 -23.30 -17.72
C ALA A 192 2.95 -23.37 -18.79
N GLN A 193 1.83 -22.68 -18.56
CA GLN A 193 0.68 -22.59 -19.46
C GLN A 193 0.40 -21.12 -19.79
N VAL A 194 0.09 -20.83 -21.05
CA VAL A 194 -0.34 -19.50 -21.49
C VAL A 194 -1.85 -19.38 -21.25
N LEU A 195 -2.26 -18.44 -20.41
CA LEU A 195 -3.67 -18.15 -20.14
C LEU A 195 -4.26 -17.22 -21.20
N HIS A 196 -3.63 -16.06 -21.39
CA HIS A 196 -4.09 -15.02 -22.31
C HIS A 196 -2.94 -14.46 -23.11
N HIS A 197 -3.18 -14.19 -24.39
CA HIS A 197 -2.18 -13.58 -25.28
C HIS A 197 -2.79 -12.67 -26.37
N HIS A 198 -4.10 -12.73 -26.58
CA HIS A 198 -4.82 -11.86 -27.51
C HIS A 198 -5.28 -10.59 -26.80
N MET A 199 -5.26 -9.46 -27.51
CA MET A 199 -5.69 -8.15 -26.98
C MET A 199 -5.00 -7.82 -25.65
N LEU A 200 -3.70 -8.09 -25.57
CA LEU A 200 -2.83 -7.71 -24.46
C LEU A 200 -1.66 -6.93 -25.03
N THR A 201 -1.40 -5.76 -24.46
CA THR A 201 -0.30 -4.90 -24.87
C THR A 201 0.78 -4.84 -23.80
N ASN A 202 0.47 -4.29 -22.62
CA ASN A 202 1.41 -4.07 -21.54
C ASN A 202 0.74 -4.35 -20.18
N PRO A 203 0.53 -5.63 -19.82
CA PRO A 203 0.07 -6.02 -18.50
C PRO A 203 1.15 -5.79 -17.43
N ASP A 204 1.17 -4.59 -16.86
CA ASP A 204 2.21 -4.11 -15.93
C ASP A 204 1.87 -4.39 -14.46
N GLY A 205 0.63 -4.77 -14.15
CA GLY A 205 0.21 -5.17 -12.80
C GLY A 205 -0.70 -6.39 -12.83
N LEU A 206 -0.49 -7.30 -11.88
CA LEU A 206 -1.25 -8.52 -11.69
C LEU A 206 -1.66 -8.67 -10.23
N ALA A 207 -2.88 -9.15 -10.00
CA ALA A 207 -3.33 -9.55 -8.67
C ALA A 207 -4.28 -10.74 -8.73
N VAL A 208 -4.10 -11.68 -7.81
CA VAL A 208 -4.87 -12.92 -7.68
C VAL A 208 -5.90 -12.76 -6.58
N ASP A 209 -7.15 -13.03 -6.91
CA ASP A 209 -8.23 -13.23 -5.96
C ASP A 209 -8.29 -14.70 -5.56
N TRP A 210 -7.71 -15.01 -4.40
CA TRP A 210 -7.70 -16.37 -3.86
C TRP A 210 -9.06 -16.84 -3.34
N VAL A 211 -10.00 -15.91 -3.10
CA VAL A 211 -11.36 -16.21 -2.62
C VAL A 211 -12.27 -16.51 -3.82
N GLY A 212 -12.46 -15.52 -4.70
CA GLY A 212 -13.30 -15.66 -5.90
C GLY A 212 -12.67 -16.48 -7.03
N ARG A 213 -11.40 -16.92 -6.88
CA ARG A 213 -10.64 -17.72 -7.86
C ARG A 213 -10.49 -17.02 -9.22
N ASN A 214 -10.19 -15.72 -9.18
CA ASN A 214 -10.00 -14.88 -10.37
C ASN A 214 -8.61 -14.23 -10.41
N LEU A 215 -8.18 -13.84 -11.61
CA LEU A 215 -6.96 -13.09 -11.90
C LEU A 215 -7.34 -11.72 -12.46
N TYR A 216 -6.81 -10.67 -11.87
CA TYR A 216 -7.01 -9.28 -12.28
C TYR A 216 -5.70 -8.71 -12.81
N TRP A 217 -5.77 -7.86 -13.82
CA TRP A 217 -4.60 -7.15 -14.34
C TRP A 217 -4.93 -5.75 -14.85
N CYS A 218 -3.91 -4.90 -14.81
CA CYS A 218 -3.90 -3.59 -15.43
C CYS A 218 -3.09 -3.66 -16.72
N ASP A 219 -3.70 -3.28 -17.84
CA ASP A 219 -2.98 -3.13 -19.11
C ASP A 219 -2.79 -1.65 -19.44
N LYS A 220 -1.52 -1.22 -19.37
CA LYS A 220 -1.11 0.15 -19.68
C LYS A 220 -1.37 0.52 -21.15
N GLY A 221 -1.21 -0.42 -22.07
CA GLY A 221 -1.29 -0.11 -23.50
C GLY A 221 -2.73 -0.07 -24.05
N THR A 222 -3.69 -0.67 -23.34
CA THR A 222 -5.11 -0.63 -23.72
C THR A 222 -5.99 0.22 -22.80
N ASP A 223 -5.43 0.81 -21.75
CA ASP A 223 -6.12 1.62 -20.74
C ASP A 223 -7.28 0.88 -20.05
N LYS A 224 -7.04 -0.40 -19.69
CA LYS A 224 -8.08 -1.28 -19.15
C LYS A 224 -7.63 -2.01 -17.89
N ILE A 225 -8.59 -2.22 -17.00
CA ILE A 225 -8.51 -3.23 -15.94
C ILE A 225 -9.45 -4.37 -16.30
N GLU A 226 -8.91 -5.58 -16.28
CA GLU A 226 -9.62 -6.78 -16.72
C GLU A 226 -9.54 -7.88 -15.67
N VAL A 227 -10.48 -8.81 -15.76
CA VAL A 227 -10.58 -9.98 -14.89
C VAL A 227 -10.75 -11.23 -15.73
N SER A 228 -10.19 -12.33 -15.23
CA SER A 228 -10.39 -13.66 -15.78
C SER A 228 -10.48 -14.68 -14.66
N THR A 229 -11.12 -15.82 -14.90
CA THR A 229 -10.92 -17.01 -14.06
C THR A 229 -9.42 -17.35 -13.97
N LEU A 230 -8.97 -17.94 -12.87
CA LEU A 230 -7.57 -18.38 -12.70
C LEU A 230 -7.11 -19.43 -13.72
N ARG A 231 -8.05 -20.11 -14.40
CA ARG A 231 -7.78 -21.06 -15.49
C ARG A 231 -7.84 -20.43 -16.88
N GLY A 232 -8.16 -19.15 -17.00
CA GLY A 232 -8.21 -18.45 -18.29
C GLY A 232 -9.46 -18.70 -19.14
N GLN A 233 -10.48 -19.39 -18.62
CA GLN A 233 -11.66 -19.82 -19.39
C GLN A 233 -12.60 -18.65 -19.74
N HIS A 234 -12.85 -17.76 -18.78
CA HIS A 234 -13.73 -16.61 -18.96
C HIS A 234 -12.97 -15.33 -18.66
N ARG A 235 -13.06 -14.34 -19.55
CA ARG A 235 -12.42 -13.01 -19.47
C ARG A 235 -13.46 -11.91 -19.63
N ARG A 236 -13.32 -10.86 -18.82
CA ARG A 236 -14.15 -9.65 -18.88
C ARG A 236 -13.30 -8.40 -18.61
N THR A 237 -13.60 -7.33 -19.33
CA THR A 237 -13.10 -5.98 -19.08
C THR A 237 -13.99 -5.31 -18.02
N LEU A 238 -13.39 -4.86 -16.92
CA LEU A 238 -14.10 -4.27 -15.79
C LEU A 238 -14.14 -2.75 -15.85
N ILE A 239 -12.98 -2.12 -15.98
CA ILE A 239 -12.84 -0.66 -15.94
C ILE A 239 -12.15 -0.20 -17.21
N THR A 240 -12.76 0.78 -17.88
CA THR A 240 -12.24 1.44 -19.09
C THR A 240 -12.27 2.96 -18.99
N LYS A 241 -12.94 3.50 -17.97
CA LYS A 241 -13.16 4.94 -17.81
C LYS A 241 -12.15 5.51 -16.83
N GLY A 242 -11.52 6.62 -17.21
CA GLY A 242 -10.59 7.33 -16.34
C GLY A 242 -9.23 6.63 -16.13
N LEU A 243 -8.90 5.67 -16.99
CA LEU A 243 -7.59 5.01 -17.04
C LEU A 243 -6.80 5.57 -18.22
N ARG A 244 -5.50 5.72 -18.05
CA ARG A 244 -4.56 6.08 -19.13
C ARG A 244 -3.24 5.34 -19.02
N GLU A 245 -2.67 5.25 -17.83
CA GLU A 245 -1.46 4.46 -17.63
C GLU A 245 -1.56 3.70 -16.30
N PRO A 246 -2.53 2.77 -16.18
CA PRO A 246 -2.67 1.98 -14.98
C PRO A 246 -1.46 1.05 -14.83
N ARG A 247 -0.97 0.91 -13.59
CA ARG A 247 0.25 0.17 -13.31
C ARG A 247 0.06 -0.88 -12.21
N ALA A 248 0.18 -0.51 -10.95
CA ALA A 248 0.04 -1.46 -9.85
C ALA A 248 -1.45 -1.71 -9.55
N ILE A 249 -1.76 -2.93 -9.13
CA ILE A 249 -3.10 -3.34 -8.68
C ILE A 249 -2.97 -4.17 -7.40
N ALA A 250 -3.86 -3.91 -6.44
CA ALA A 250 -3.95 -4.67 -5.20
C ALA A 250 -5.42 -4.96 -4.89
N LEU A 251 -5.71 -6.16 -4.40
CA LEU A 251 -7.06 -6.63 -4.13
C LEU A 251 -7.30 -6.74 -2.63
N LEU A 252 -8.53 -6.46 -2.21
CA LEU A 252 -9.02 -6.69 -0.86
C LEU A 252 -10.24 -7.62 -0.92
N PRO A 253 -10.04 -8.95 -1.11
CA PRO A 253 -11.14 -9.90 -1.25
C PRO A 253 -12.09 -9.93 -0.06
N GLN A 254 -11.59 -9.71 1.16
CA GLN A 254 -12.41 -9.69 2.38
C GLN A 254 -13.52 -8.63 2.36
N LYS A 255 -13.27 -7.48 1.70
CA LYS A 255 -14.22 -6.35 1.62
C LYS A 255 -14.76 -6.11 0.19
N GLY A 256 -14.25 -6.86 -0.80
CA GLY A 256 -14.71 -6.79 -2.20
C GLY A 256 -14.25 -5.55 -2.96
N TYR A 257 -13.09 -4.98 -2.58
CA TYR A 257 -12.51 -3.80 -3.22
C TYR A 257 -11.22 -4.13 -3.97
N LEU A 258 -10.96 -3.42 -5.06
CA LEU A 258 -9.68 -3.35 -5.74
C LEU A 258 -9.13 -1.91 -5.69
N PHE A 259 -7.82 -1.80 -5.73
CA PHE A 259 -7.10 -0.54 -5.76
C PHE A 259 -6.09 -0.58 -6.90
N TRP A 260 -5.91 0.55 -7.58
CA TRP A 260 -4.92 0.67 -8.65
C TRP A 260 -4.18 2.01 -8.58
N THR A 261 -3.02 2.06 -9.21
CA THR A 261 -2.30 3.31 -9.47
C THR A 261 -2.33 3.64 -10.94
N ASP A 262 -2.49 4.93 -11.26
CA ASP A 262 -2.33 5.49 -12.60
C ASP A 262 -1.32 6.63 -12.52
N TRP A 263 -0.34 6.63 -13.42
CA TRP A 263 0.78 7.58 -13.41
C TRP A 263 0.82 8.51 -14.64
N SER A 264 -0.29 8.60 -15.36
CA SER A 264 -0.44 9.49 -16.51
C SER A 264 -0.38 10.99 -16.13
N ASP A 265 -0.75 11.90 -17.04
CA ASP A 265 -0.78 13.35 -16.82
C ASP A 265 -1.55 13.79 -15.56
N ARG A 266 -2.49 12.98 -15.09
CA ARG A 266 -3.22 13.17 -13.83
C ARG A 266 -3.03 11.95 -12.94
N PRO A 267 -1.88 11.84 -12.25
CA PRO A 267 -1.56 10.67 -11.46
C PRO A 267 -2.54 10.57 -10.30
N HIS A 268 -3.07 9.37 -10.08
CA HIS A 268 -4.04 9.13 -9.02
C HIS A 268 -3.98 7.68 -8.55
N ILE A 269 -4.44 7.47 -7.32
CA ILE A 269 -4.72 6.15 -6.78
C ILE A 269 -6.24 5.99 -6.75
N GLY A 270 -6.72 4.96 -7.42
CA GLY A 270 -8.13 4.65 -7.55
C GLY A 270 -8.55 3.49 -6.67
N ARG A 271 -9.85 3.45 -6.37
CA ARG A 271 -10.55 2.38 -5.67
C ARG A 271 -11.84 2.06 -6.40
N ALA A 272 -12.16 0.78 -6.54
CA ALA A 272 -13.42 0.31 -7.09
C ALA A 272 -13.81 -1.01 -6.42
N GLY A 273 -15.05 -1.43 -6.57
CA GLY A 273 -15.45 -2.81 -6.29
C GLY A 273 -14.71 -3.78 -7.20
N MET A 274 -14.51 -5.02 -6.75
CA MET A 274 -13.91 -6.07 -7.59
C MET A 274 -14.81 -6.46 -8.78
N ASP A 275 -16.08 -6.06 -8.75
CA ASP A 275 -17.04 -6.11 -9.86
C ASP A 275 -16.98 -4.88 -10.79
N GLY A 276 -16.13 -3.89 -10.49
CA GLY A 276 -16.01 -2.62 -11.20
C GLY A 276 -16.98 -1.53 -10.75
N SER A 277 -17.79 -1.77 -9.70
CA SER A 277 -18.71 -0.77 -9.13
C SER A 277 -17.99 0.28 -8.25
N ASP A 278 -18.69 1.33 -7.81
CA ASP A 278 -18.18 2.35 -6.86
C ASP A 278 -16.78 2.93 -7.20
N GLN A 279 -16.49 3.17 -8.48
CA GLN A 279 -15.22 3.73 -8.92
C GLN A 279 -15.00 5.14 -8.37
N LYS A 280 -13.91 5.33 -7.61
CA LYS A 280 -13.53 6.59 -6.97
C LYS A 280 -12.01 6.79 -6.94
N ASN A 281 -11.57 8.02 -7.08
CA ASN A 281 -10.17 8.40 -6.86
C ASN A 281 -10.00 8.76 -5.39
N ILE A 282 -9.08 8.07 -4.69
CA ILE A 282 -8.86 8.24 -3.25
C ILE A 282 -7.67 9.14 -2.93
N VAL A 283 -6.67 9.19 -3.81
CA VAL A 283 -5.50 10.07 -3.67
C VAL A 283 -5.22 10.72 -5.02
N THR A 284 -5.17 12.05 -5.06
CA THR A 284 -4.94 12.84 -6.28
C THR A 284 -3.80 13.85 -6.14
N ASP A 285 -3.41 14.19 -4.92
CA ASP A 285 -2.44 15.26 -4.66
C ASP A 285 -1.07 14.69 -4.32
N GLY A 286 0.00 15.42 -4.64
CA GLY A 286 1.38 15.03 -4.31
C GLY A 286 1.78 13.66 -4.86
N LEU A 287 1.29 13.33 -6.07
CA LEU A 287 1.66 12.14 -6.82
C LEU A 287 2.40 12.58 -8.09
N GLY A 288 3.50 11.90 -8.38
CA GLY A 288 4.25 12.01 -9.61
C GLY A 288 4.12 10.70 -10.39
N TRP A 289 4.86 9.67 -9.97
CA TRP A 289 4.81 8.33 -10.57
C TRP A 289 4.52 7.25 -9.52
N PRO A 290 3.23 7.05 -9.14
CA PRO A 290 2.83 6.01 -8.20
C PRO A 290 3.00 4.61 -8.82
N ASN A 291 4.21 4.07 -8.74
CA ASN A 291 4.57 2.84 -9.46
C ASN A 291 4.17 1.57 -8.72
N ALA A 292 4.13 1.63 -7.40
CA ALA A 292 4.00 0.47 -6.55
C ALA A 292 2.82 0.63 -5.59
N LEU A 293 2.09 -0.46 -5.33
CA LEU A 293 0.94 -0.48 -4.45
C LEU A 293 0.89 -1.82 -3.72
N THR A 294 0.66 -1.80 -2.41
CA THR A 294 0.44 -3.02 -1.63
C THR A 294 -0.48 -2.76 -0.45
N ILE A 295 -1.13 -3.82 0.01
CA ILE A 295 -2.06 -3.77 1.14
C ILE A 295 -1.46 -4.50 2.33
N ASP A 296 -1.57 -3.86 3.49
CA ASP A 296 -1.42 -4.50 4.78
C ASP A 296 -2.81 -4.83 5.33
N TYR A 297 -3.18 -6.12 5.26
CA TYR A 297 -4.48 -6.60 5.74
C TYR A 297 -4.60 -6.53 7.27
N GLU A 298 -3.48 -6.61 7.99
CA GLU A 298 -3.50 -6.66 9.45
C GLU A 298 -3.62 -5.27 10.07
N ALA A 299 -2.94 -4.29 9.47
CA ALA A 299 -2.99 -2.91 9.93
C ALA A 299 -4.14 -2.10 9.29
N GLU A 300 -4.83 -2.66 8.29
CA GLU A 300 -5.85 -1.97 7.46
C GLU A 300 -5.34 -0.75 6.66
N HIS A 301 -4.08 -0.79 6.20
CA HIS A 301 -3.48 0.31 5.45
C HIS A 301 -3.16 -0.05 4.01
N LEU A 302 -3.26 0.96 3.15
CA LEU A 302 -2.76 0.96 1.78
C LEU A 302 -1.40 1.65 1.76
N TYR A 303 -0.39 0.99 1.19
CA TYR A 303 0.94 1.56 0.98
C TYR A 303 1.20 1.75 -0.50
N TRP A 304 1.87 2.85 -0.86
CA TRP A 304 2.35 3.07 -2.21
C TRP A 304 3.72 3.73 -2.19
N ALA A 305 4.44 3.60 -3.31
CA ALA A 305 5.70 4.30 -3.53
C ALA A 305 5.63 5.14 -4.80
N ASP A 306 6.15 6.35 -4.71
CA ASP A 306 6.27 7.27 -5.81
C ASP A 306 7.73 7.31 -6.31
N ALA A 307 7.94 7.00 -7.59
CA ALA A 307 9.27 6.92 -8.19
C ALA A 307 9.75 8.25 -8.78
N ARG A 308 8.93 9.30 -8.79
CA ARG A 308 9.31 10.65 -9.21
C ARG A 308 9.62 11.52 -8.00
N GLU A 309 8.79 11.40 -6.97
CA GLU A 309 8.89 12.19 -5.73
C GLU A 309 9.76 11.51 -4.66
N ASP A 310 10.33 10.33 -4.94
CA ASP A 310 11.24 9.58 -4.07
C ASP A 310 10.72 9.39 -2.64
N TYR A 311 9.47 8.91 -2.49
CA TYR A 311 8.89 8.60 -1.17
C TYR A 311 8.00 7.35 -1.18
N ILE A 312 7.80 6.77 0.01
CA ILE A 312 6.81 5.74 0.34
C ILE A 312 5.82 6.33 1.33
N ALA A 313 4.53 6.21 1.04
CA ALA A 313 3.47 6.69 1.90
C ALA A 313 2.43 5.61 2.18
N MET A 314 1.60 5.92 3.17
CA MET A 314 0.55 5.07 3.70
C MET A 314 -0.73 5.89 3.88
N CYS A 315 -1.89 5.26 3.67
CA CYS A 315 -3.19 5.82 4.01
C CYS A 315 -4.17 4.71 4.41
N ASP A 316 -5.33 5.10 4.93
CA ASP A 316 -6.44 4.17 5.12
C ASP A 316 -7.06 3.78 3.76
N TYR A 317 -7.85 2.71 3.72
CA TYR A 317 -8.56 2.28 2.50
C TYR A 317 -9.50 3.33 1.88
N SER A 318 -9.85 4.38 2.63
CA SER A 318 -10.65 5.50 2.13
C SER A 318 -9.82 6.66 1.57
N GLY A 319 -8.48 6.61 1.66
CA GLY A 319 -7.58 7.71 1.28
C GLY A 319 -7.29 8.71 2.41
N ASN A 320 -7.86 8.51 3.59
CA ASN A 320 -7.66 9.38 4.75
C ASN A 320 -6.37 9.05 5.50
N ASN A 321 -5.99 9.92 6.46
CA ASN A 321 -4.84 9.74 7.35
C ASN A 321 -3.53 9.46 6.60
N ARG A 322 -3.34 10.14 5.46
CA ARG A 322 -2.12 10.02 4.66
C ARG A 322 -0.89 10.43 5.47
N LYS A 323 0.10 9.54 5.51
CA LYS A 323 1.42 9.78 6.12
C LYS A 323 2.52 9.31 5.20
N VAL A 324 3.56 10.11 5.04
CA VAL A 324 4.80 9.70 4.38
C VAL A 324 5.64 8.97 5.41
N ILE A 325 6.00 7.71 5.13
CA ILE A 325 6.76 6.87 6.06
C ILE A 325 8.25 6.90 5.76
N ALA A 326 8.62 6.97 4.48
CA ALA A 326 10.00 6.95 4.04
C ALA A 326 10.15 7.96 2.90
N ASP A 327 11.12 8.86 3.00
CA ASP A 327 11.38 9.86 1.98
C ASP A 327 12.87 10.15 1.91
N ARG A 328 13.34 10.47 0.72
CA ARG A 328 14.76 10.74 0.48
C ARG A 328 15.21 12.12 0.98
N ILE A 329 14.27 13.05 1.19
CA ILE A 329 14.57 14.41 1.67
C ILE A 329 15.02 14.36 3.14
N SER A 330 14.28 13.63 3.97
CA SER A 330 14.56 13.45 5.40
C SER A 330 15.61 12.36 5.64
N HIS A 331 15.71 11.37 4.75
CA HIS A 331 16.64 10.25 4.89
C HIS A 331 17.52 10.08 3.63
N PRO A 332 18.57 10.91 3.44
CA PRO A 332 19.36 10.92 2.19
C PRO A 332 20.14 9.64 1.91
N LYS A 333 20.30 8.76 2.90
CA LYS A 333 20.98 7.46 2.77
C LYS A 333 20.06 6.34 2.25
N ILE A 334 18.74 6.56 2.21
CA ILE A 334 17.80 5.56 1.72
C ILE A 334 17.95 5.37 0.20
N LYS A 335 17.98 4.11 -0.24
CA LYS A 335 18.02 3.77 -1.67
C LYS A 335 16.60 3.72 -2.22
N LEU A 336 16.09 4.89 -2.56
CA LEU A 336 14.71 5.09 -3.03
C LEU A 336 14.74 6.03 -4.25
N HIS A 337 15.45 5.61 -5.30
CA HIS A 337 15.71 6.44 -6.48
C HIS A 337 14.69 6.19 -7.60
N HIS A 338 14.27 4.94 -7.77
CA HIS A 338 13.30 4.57 -8.78
C HIS A 338 12.60 3.28 -8.38
N VAL A 339 11.66 3.40 -7.45
CA VAL A 339 10.90 2.25 -6.92
C VAL A 339 10.00 1.67 -8.01
N PHE A 340 10.01 0.34 -8.13
CA PHE A 340 9.13 -0.37 -9.05
C PHE A 340 7.97 -1.05 -8.32
N ALA A 341 8.26 -1.89 -7.33
CA ALA A 341 7.26 -2.62 -6.57
C ALA A 341 7.59 -2.61 -5.08
N ILE A 342 6.56 -2.80 -4.25
CA ILE A 342 6.66 -2.84 -2.79
C ILE A 342 5.89 -4.03 -2.26
N ALA A 343 6.40 -4.63 -1.18
CA ALA A 343 5.72 -5.67 -0.45
C ALA A 343 5.84 -5.43 1.06
N VAL A 344 4.78 -5.78 1.79
CA VAL A 344 4.69 -5.55 3.24
C VAL A 344 4.40 -6.88 3.94
N PHE A 345 5.17 -7.16 5.00
CA PHE A 345 4.96 -8.31 5.88
C PHE A 345 5.56 -8.09 7.28
N GLU A 346 4.80 -8.44 8.32
CA GLU A 346 5.17 -8.20 9.73
C GLU A 346 5.57 -6.73 9.99
N SER A 347 6.75 -6.47 10.55
CA SER A 347 7.28 -5.12 10.82
C SER A 347 8.00 -4.51 9.61
N TYR A 348 8.12 -5.23 8.51
CA TYR A 348 9.01 -4.88 7.40
C TYR A 348 8.25 -4.47 6.13
N ILE A 349 8.85 -3.51 5.44
CA ILE A 349 8.54 -3.14 4.06
C ILE A 349 9.74 -3.47 3.18
N PHE A 350 9.45 -4.04 2.02
CA PHE A 350 10.41 -4.43 1.01
C PHE A 350 10.11 -3.67 -0.27
N TRP A 351 11.14 -3.26 -1.00
CA TRP A 351 10.95 -2.65 -2.32
C TRP A 351 12.07 -3.01 -3.28
N THR A 352 11.73 -2.94 -4.56
CA THR A 352 12.66 -3.09 -5.68
C THR A 352 12.97 -1.73 -6.28
N ASP A 353 14.26 -1.47 -6.52
CA ASP A 353 14.73 -0.21 -7.08
C ASP A 353 15.48 -0.46 -8.40
N TRP A 354 15.09 0.27 -9.46
CA TRP A 354 15.63 0.11 -10.81
C TRP A 354 17.00 0.73 -11.03
N GLU A 355 17.30 1.81 -10.32
CA GLU A 355 18.53 2.57 -10.49
C GLU A 355 19.69 1.86 -9.78
N THR A 356 19.46 1.49 -8.53
CA THR A 356 20.42 0.77 -7.69
C THR A 356 20.44 -0.73 -7.97
N LYS A 357 19.38 -1.26 -8.60
CA LYS A 357 19.19 -2.70 -8.90
C LYS A 357 19.25 -3.57 -7.64
N THR A 358 18.73 -3.04 -6.54
CA THR A 358 18.71 -3.72 -5.24
C THR A 358 17.29 -4.00 -4.78
N ILE A 359 17.22 -4.94 -3.84
CA ILE A 359 16.04 -5.24 -3.04
C ILE A 359 16.37 -4.77 -1.64
N GLU A 360 15.63 -3.77 -1.18
CA GLU A 360 15.82 -3.18 0.14
C GLU A 360 14.75 -3.68 1.10
N ARG A 361 15.10 -3.72 2.38
CA ARG A 361 14.20 -4.00 3.49
C ARG A 361 14.36 -2.92 4.55
N CYS A 362 13.26 -2.33 4.97
CA CYS A 362 13.24 -1.39 6.08
C CYS A 362 12.10 -1.72 7.05
N THR A 363 12.11 -1.13 8.25
CA THR A 363 10.94 -1.24 9.12
C THR A 363 9.88 -0.22 8.70
N LYS A 364 8.59 -0.56 8.89
CA LYS A 364 7.45 0.25 8.42
C LYS A 364 7.43 1.68 8.96
N TYR A 365 7.82 1.85 10.23
CA TYR A 365 7.65 3.09 10.96
C TYR A 365 8.98 3.69 11.45
N ALA A 366 10.09 2.94 11.44
CA ALA A 366 11.42 3.45 11.79
C ALA A 366 12.40 3.24 10.63
N VAL A 367 12.57 4.28 9.81
CA VAL A 367 13.35 4.21 8.56
C VAL A 367 14.86 4.38 8.79
N ASP A 368 15.29 4.48 10.06
CA ASP A 368 16.68 4.74 10.43
C ASP A 368 17.66 3.62 10.05
N GLU A 369 17.20 2.37 9.93
CA GLU A 369 18.04 1.19 9.62
C GLU A 369 17.50 0.31 8.47
N CYS A 370 17.50 0.82 7.24
CA CYS A 370 17.23 0.00 6.06
C CYS A 370 18.44 -0.87 5.68
N LYS A 371 18.19 -2.13 5.27
CA LYS A 371 19.22 -3.10 4.85
C LYS A 371 18.94 -3.63 3.45
N THR A 372 19.98 -3.73 2.63
CA THR A 372 19.91 -4.39 1.32
C THR A 372 19.86 -5.90 1.51
N VAL A 373 18.78 -6.53 1.05
CA VAL A 373 18.56 -8.00 1.13
C VAL A 373 19.27 -8.72 -0.02
N GLY A 374 19.30 -8.09 -1.20
CA GLY A 374 19.96 -8.65 -2.36
C GLY A 374 20.17 -7.63 -3.47
N GLN A 375 21.09 -7.94 -4.38
CA GLN A 375 21.34 -7.16 -5.58
C GLN A 375 21.14 -8.03 -6.82
N THR A 376 20.63 -7.43 -7.89
CA THR A 376 20.37 -8.10 -9.16
C THR A 376 21.18 -7.48 -10.28
N ILE A 377 21.54 -8.30 -11.28
CA ILE A 377 22.29 -7.84 -12.47
C ILE A 377 21.40 -6.98 -13.37
N HIS A 378 20.16 -7.44 -13.58
CA HIS A 378 19.12 -6.72 -14.30
C HIS A 378 18.19 -5.98 -13.33
N ARG A 379 17.32 -5.14 -13.88
CA ARG A 379 16.35 -4.36 -13.10
C ARG A 379 15.35 -5.32 -12.45
N PRO A 380 15.27 -5.35 -11.10
CA PRO A 380 14.25 -6.13 -10.43
C PRO A 380 12.89 -5.46 -10.72
N MET A 381 11.92 -6.27 -11.10
CA MET A 381 10.59 -5.80 -11.45
C MET A 381 9.70 -5.99 -10.22
N ASP A 382 8.61 -6.75 -10.32
CA ASP A 382 7.67 -6.99 -9.25
C ASP A 382 8.20 -7.88 -8.12
N ILE A 383 7.71 -7.66 -6.90
CA ILE A 383 8.09 -8.36 -5.67
C ILE A 383 6.87 -8.64 -4.80
N HIS A 384 6.73 -9.88 -4.31
CA HIS A 384 5.69 -10.27 -3.37
C HIS A 384 6.24 -11.11 -2.23
N VAL A 385 5.53 -11.10 -1.09
CA VAL A 385 5.84 -11.98 0.05
C VAL A 385 5.01 -13.24 -0.06
N LEU A 386 5.69 -14.39 -0.14
CA LEU A 386 5.12 -15.72 -0.18
C LEU A 386 4.92 -16.24 1.25
N HIS A 387 3.68 -16.15 1.75
CA HIS A 387 3.31 -16.64 3.08
C HIS A 387 1.79 -16.83 3.20
N PRO A 388 1.28 -17.84 3.94
CA PRO A 388 -0.16 -18.09 4.09
C PRO A 388 -0.96 -16.87 4.58
N PHE A 389 -0.38 -16.08 5.48
CA PHE A 389 -1.05 -14.91 6.08
C PHE A 389 -1.23 -13.74 5.10
N LYS A 390 -0.58 -13.75 3.94
CA LYS A 390 -0.87 -12.76 2.89
C LYS A 390 -2.16 -13.08 2.12
N GLN A 391 -2.68 -14.30 2.26
CA GLN A 391 -3.94 -14.74 1.67
C GLN A 391 -4.87 -15.32 2.75
N PRO A 392 -5.35 -14.47 3.69
CA PRO A 392 -6.23 -14.92 4.76
C PRO A 392 -7.51 -15.50 4.16
N GLN A 393 -7.93 -16.63 4.72
CA GLN A 393 -9.19 -17.28 4.33
C GLN A 393 -10.37 -16.50 4.90
N VAL A 394 -11.46 -16.44 4.15
CA VAL A 394 -12.71 -15.81 4.59
C VAL A 394 -13.59 -16.87 5.25
N GLU A 395 -14.27 -16.54 6.35
CA GLU A 395 -15.13 -17.50 7.08
C GLU A 395 -16.28 -18.04 6.22
N LYS A 396 -16.80 -17.22 5.31
CA LYS A 396 -17.86 -17.57 4.36
C LYS A 396 -17.46 -17.06 2.99
N ASP A 397 -17.16 -17.98 2.08
CA ASP A 397 -16.93 -17.64 0.68
C ASP A 397 -18.25 -17.19 0.02
N PRO A 398 -18.37 -15.91 -0.40
CA PRO A 398 -19.57 -15.41 -1.06
C PRO A 398 -19.85 -16.11 -2.40
N CYS A 399 -18.81 -16.60 -3.08
CA CYS A 399 -18.91 -17.27 -4.37
C CYS A 399 -19.29 -18.74 -4.27
N ALA A 400 -19.04 -19.41 -3.15
CA ALA A 400 -19.36 -20.83 -2.98
C ALA A 400 -20.87 -21.14 -3.10
N ASN A 401 -21.73 -20.18 -2.76
CA ASN A 401 -23.19 -20.32 -2.85
C ASN A 401 -23.78 -19.84 -4.18
N LEU A 402 -23.00 -19.13 -4.99
CA LEU A 402 -23.44 -18.58 -6.27
C LEU A 402 -23.03 -19.54 -7.38
N ASN A 403 -23.99 -20.28 -7.93
CA ASN A 403 -23.76 -21.21 -9.04
C ASN A 403 -23.67 -20.46 -10.38
N CYS A 404 -22.74 -19.51 -10.49
CA CYS A 404 -22.55 -18.69 -11.68
C CYS A 404 -22.06 -19.53 -12.87
N SER A 405 -22.62 -19.31 -14.06
CA SER A 405 -22.22 -20.05 -15.26
C SER A 405 -20.84 -19.68 -15.81
N ALA A 406 -20.33 -18.48 -15.48
CA ALA A 406 -19.08 -17.97 -16.04
C ALA A 406 -18.14 -17.38 -14.97
N LEU A 407 -18.38 -16.15 -14.51
CA LEU A 407 -17.55 -15.49 -13.50
C LEU A 407 -18.37 -15.23 -12.24
N CYS A 408 -17.79 -15.53 -11.08
CA CYS A 408 -18.24 -15.00 -9.80
C CYS A 408 -17.24 -13.93 -9.35
N VAL A 409 -17.66 -12.68 -9.27
CA VAL A 409 -16.82 -11.56 -8.84
C VAL A 409 -17.30 -11.04 -7.49
N LEU A 410 -16.35 -10.64 -6.65
CA LEU A 410 -16.66 -10.05 -5.36
C LEU A 410 -17.15 -8.61 -5.55
N SER A 411 -18.17 -8.22 -4.81
CA SER A 411 -18.74 -6.88 -4.81
C SER A 411 -18.64 -6.27 -3.42
N PRO A 412 -18.48 -4.93 -3.32
CA PRO A 412 -18.30 -4.28 -2.03
C PRO A 412 -19.57 -4.35 -1.19
N GLY A 413 -19.44 -4.78 0.08
CA GLY A 413 -20.57 -4.94 1.01
C GLY A 413 -21.22 -3.64 1.51
N GLY A 414 -20.76 -2.47 1.07
CA GLY A 414 -21.14 -1.15 1.60
C GLY A 414 -20.44 -0.85 2.94
N SER A 415 -20.05 0.41 3.16
CA SER A 415 -19.38 0.88 4.39
C SER A 415 -18.22 -0.01 4.90
N MET A 416 -17.40 -0.57 4.00
CA MET A 416 -16.27 -1.46 4.34
C MET A 416 -16.66 -2.74 5.11
N GLN A 417 -17.90 -3.21 4.95
CA GLN A 417 -18.37 -4.49 5.48
C GLN A 417 -17.81 -5.67 4.66
N ALA A 418 -18.13 -6.89 5.10
CA ALA A 418 -17.74 -8.12 4.42
C ALA A 418 -18.20 -8.12 2.94
N ALA A 419 -17.35 -8.68 2.07
CA ALA A 419 -17.63 -8.76 0.65
C ALA A 419 -18.94 -9.51 0.36
N THR A 420 -19.64 -9.04 -0.66
CA THR A 420 -20.72 -9.77 -1.32
C THR A 420 -20.18 -10.34 -2.63
N ALA A 421 -20.98 -11.08 -3.38
CA ALA A 421 -20.59 -11.53 -4.71
C ALA A 421 -21.74 -11.43 -5.69
N ARG A 422 -21.36 -11.30 -6.96
CA ARG A 422 -22.27 -11.21 -8.10
C ARG A 422 -21.73 -12.04 -9.26
N CYS A 423 -22.63 -12.67 -10.00
CA CYS A 423 -22.26 -13.32 -11.25
C CYS A 423 -22.09 -12.27 -12.36
N GLU A 424 -20.99 -12.38 -13.08
CA GLU A 424 -20.72 -11.57 -14.26
C GLU A 424 -20.42 -12.46 -15.47
N CYS A 425 -20.67 -11.90 -16.64
CA CYS A 425 -20.50 -12.59 -17.91
C CYS A 425 -19.28 -12.08 -18.68
N PRO A 426 -18.70 -12.89 -19.58
CA PRO A 426 -17.62 -12.46 -20.47
C PRO A 426 -18.00 -11.26 -21.35
N ASN A 427 -17.03 -10.59 -21.97
CA ASN A 427 -17.22 -9.34 -22.72
C ASN A 427 -18.38 -9.30 -23.72
N ASP A 428 -18.68 -10.41 -24.39
CA ASP A 428 -19.73 -10.48 -25.41
C ASP A 428 -21.07 -11.02 -24.87
N PHE A 429 -21.18 -11.22 -23.56
CA PHE A 429 -22.33 -11.82 -22.89
C PHE A 429 -22.85 -10.89 -21.82
N ILE A 430 -24.16 -10.90 -21.62
CA ILE A 430 -24.84 -10.16 -20.54
C ILE A 430 -25.50 -11.15 -19.59
N VAL A 431 -25.67 -10.74 -18.34
CA VAL A 431 -26.36 -11.55 -17.33
C VAL A 431 -27.85 -11.64 -17.70
N ASP A 432 -28.43 -12.83 -17.62
CA ASP A 432 -29.85 -13.05 -17.89
C ASP A 432 -30.71 -12.29 -16.85
N PRO A 433 -31.60 -11.37 -17.27
CA PRO A 433 -32.48 -10.65 -16.37
C PRO A 433 -33.42 -11.54 -15.55
N LYS A 434 -33.72 -12.76 -16.03
CA LYS A 434 -34.60 -13.72 -15.34
C LYS A 434 -33.85 -14.63 -14.38
N ASN A 435 -32.58 -14.91 -14.65
CA ASN A 435 -31.74 -15.75 -13.82
C ASN A 435 -30.33 -15.18 -13.74
N ALA A 436 -30.05 -14.46 -12.65
CA ALA A 436 -28.79 -13.75 -12.46
C ALA A 436 -27.53 -14.64 -12.48
N SER A 437 -27.68 -15.97 -12.48
CA SER A 437 -26.56 -16.92 -12.57
C SER A 437 -26.18 -17.30 -14.01
N ASN A 438 -27.04 -17.04 -15.00
CA ASN A 438 -26.82 -17.43 -16.40
C ASN A 438 -26.39 -16.26 -17.28
N CYS A 439 -25.62 -16.58 -18.32
CA CYS A 439 -25.17 -15.63 -19.34
C CYS A 439 -25.90 -15.83 -20.66
N ILE A 440 -26.43 -14.75 -21.24
CA ILE A 440 -27.00 -14.71 -22.59
C ILE A 440 -26.06 -13.98 -23.53
N ALA A 441 -25.92 -14.49 -24.76
CA ALA A 441 -25.05 -13.89 -25.76
C ALA A 441 -25.62 -12.54 -26.21
N ASN A 442 -24.78 -11.52 -26.23
CA ASN A 442 -25.09 -10.19 -26.76
C ASN A 442 -24.31 -9.93 -28.05
N CYS A 443 -24.30 -10.93 -28.94
CA CYS A 443 -23.65 -10.82 -30.24
C CYS A 443 -24.42 -9.83 -31.13
N THR A 444 -23.72 -8.87 -31.73
CA THR A 444 -24.32 -7.93 -32.69
C THR A 444 -24.32 -8.54 -34.10
N PRO A 445 -25.40 -8.47 -34.90
CA PRO A 445 -25.34 -8.92 -36.29
C PRO A 445 -24.27 -8.12 -37.06
N PRO A 446 -23.30 -8.76 -37.75
CA PRO A 446 -23.29 -10.14 -38.26
C PRO A 446 -22.39 -11.12 -37.46
N GLN A 447 -22.45 -11.14 -36.13
CA GLN A 447 -21.68 -12.09 -35.31
C GLN A 447 -22.46 -13.39 -35.01
N ILE A 448 -21.76 -14.49 -34.81
CA ILE A 448 -22.27 -15.80 -34.39
C ILE A 448 -21.67 -16.19 -33.04
N GLN A 449 -22.46 -16.91 -32.24
CA GLN A 449 -22.05 -17.41 -30.93
C GLN A 449 -21.30 -18.74 -31.09
N CYS A 450 -20.13 -18.85 -30.46
CA CYS A 450 -19.41 -20.10 -30.29
C CYS A 450 -20.11 -21.01 -29.25
N GLN A 451 -20.23 -22.31 -29.56
CA GLN A 451 -21.01 -23.25 -28.73
C GLN A 451 -20.25 -23.68 -27.46
N THR A 452 -18.92 -23.71 -27.51
CA THR A 452 -18.03 -24.19 -26.44
C THR A 452 -17.30 -23.06 -25.72
N THR A 453 -16.95 -22.00 -26.43
CA THR A 453 -16.30 -20.81 -25.89
C THR A 453 -17.29 -19.66 -25.85
N TYR A 454 -17.39 -18.96 -24.72
CA TYR A 454 -18.23 -17.78 -24.57
C TYR A 454 -17.63 -16.59 -25.37
N LYS A 455 -17.65 -16.69 -26.70
CA LYS A 455 -17.15 -15.70 -27.66
C LYS A 455 -18.17 -15.45 -28.77
N CYS A 456 -18.25 -14.21 -29.23
CA CYS A 456 -18.96 -13.86 -30.46
C CYS A 456 -17.94 -13.64 -31.59
N ILE A 457 -17.96 -14.49 -32.62
CA ILE A 457 -17.09 -14.36 -33.79
C ILE A 457 -17.86 -13.81 -34.98
N SER A 458 -17.16 -13.24 -35.96
CA SER A 458 -17.79 -12.75 -37.18
C SER A 458 -18.40 -13.90 -38.00
N SER A 459 -19.60 -13.72 -38.58
CA SER A 459 -20.21 -14.74 -39.45
C SER A 459 -19.36 -15.07 -40.67
N TRP A 460 -18.45 -14.17 -41.05
CA TRP A 460 -17.49 -14.34 -42.14
C TRP A 460 -16.40 -15.37 -41.86
N TRP A 461 -16.18 -15.71 -40.59
CA TRP A 461 -15.19 -16.71 -40.16
C TRP A 461 -15.82 -18.11 -40.06
N LYS A 462 -17.10 -18.23 -40.40
CA LYS A 462 -17.76 -19.53 -40.44
C LYS A 462 -17.23 -20.34 -41.63
N CYS A 463 -16.66 -21.52 -41.33
CA CYS A 463 -16.13 -22.47 -42.32
C CYS A 463 -14.91 -21.95 -43.11
N ASP A 464 -14.10 -21.05 -42.55
CA ASP A 464 -12.86 -20.58 -43.18
C ASP A 464 -11.67 -21.55 -43.02
N GLY A 465 -11.84 -22.61 -42.22
CA GLY A 465 -10.85 -23.65 -41.96
C GLY A 465 -9.92 -23.34 -40.78
N GLN A 466 -10.13 -22.25 -40.05
CA GLN A 466 -9.45 -21.93 -38.79
C GLN A 466 -10.38 -22.12 -37.59
N ASP A 467 -9.80 -22.37 -36.41
CA ASP A 467 -10.56 -22.45 -35.16
C ASP A 467 -10.56 -21.09 -34.46
N ASP A 468 -11.52 -20.24 -34.82
CA ASP A 468 -11.68 -18.90 -34.22
C ASP A 468 -12.43 -18.92 -32.87
N CYS A 469 -13.18 -19.99 -32.61
CA CYS A 469 -13.83 -20.19 -31.33
C CYS A 469 -12.78 -20.55 -30.25
N GLY A 470 -11.72 -21.24 -30.63
CA GLY A 470 -10.51 -21.46 -29.85
C GLY A 470 -10.54 -22.69 -28.96
#